data_AF-A0ABD3SM16-F1
#
_entry.id   AF-A0ABD3SM16-F1
#
_cell.length_a   1.000
_cell.length_b   1.000
_cell.length_c   1.000
_cell.angle_alpha   90.00
_cell.angle_beta   90.00
_cell.angle_gamma   90.00
#
_symmetry.space_group_name_H-M   'P 1'
#
loop_
_entity.id
_entity.type
_entity.pdbx_description
1 polymer ?
#
loop_
_entity_poly.entity_id
_entity_poly.type
_entity_poly.pdbx_seq_one_letter_code
_entity_poly.pdbx_strand_id
1 'polypeptide(L)'
;MGGGMETNKNRWIEDWGAARENLEHNFRWTRRNFALVGIFGIAIPVLVYKGIVREFHCGHDTDYRKSLFQIEASKSTFQVVVNKFFSWPPIYALLRVQFFDS
;
A
#
# COMPACT_ATOMS: atom_id res chain seq x y z
N MET A 1 27.72 -7.49 25.21
CA MET A 1 27.12 -8.12 24.01
C MET A 1 28.14 -8.00 22.88
N GLY A 2 28.48 -9.12 22.23
CA GLY A 2 29.68 -9.28 21.42
C GLY A 2 29.80 -8.29 20.26
N GLY A 3 30.84 -7.47 20.32
CA GLY A 3 31.35 -6.72 19.17
C GLY A 3 32.13 -7.64 18.25
N GLY A 4 31.97 -7.45 16.94
CA GLY A 4 32.69 -8.26 15.94
C GLY A 4 32.07 -8.32 14.54
N MET A 5 31.21 -7.37 14.16
CA MET A 5 30.77 -7.23 12.78
C MET A 5 30.91 -5.77 12.35
N GLU A 6 32.14 -5.38 12.02
CA GLU A 6 32.44 -4.10 11.37
C GLU A 6 32.09 -4.17 9.88
N THR A 7 30.81 -4.34 9.57
CA THR A 7 30.30 -3.90 8.27
C THR A 7 30.53 -2.39 8.18
N ASN A 8 31.01 -1.89 7.03
CA ASN A 8 31.12 -0.45 6.78
C ASN A 8 29.75 0.20 7.00
N LYS A 9 29.55 0.77 8.20
CA LYS A 9 28.29 1.37 8.64
C LYS A 9 28.09 2.60 7.78
N ASN A 10 27.24 2.50 6.77
CA ASN A 10 26.90 3.65 5.97
C ASN A 10 25.97 4.54 6.79
N ARG A 11 26.46 5.71 7.22
CA ARG A 11 25.70 6.64 8.07
C ARG A 11 24.31 6.93 7.51
N TRP A 12 24.18 7.07 6.19
CA TRP A 12 22.90 7.31 5.54
C TRP A 12 21.91 6.14 5.64
N ILE A 13 22.41 4.90 5.74
CA ILE A 13 21.57 3.70 5.90
C ILE A 13 21.11 3.55 7.34
N GLU A 14 21.98 3.83 8.31
CA GLU A 14 21.64 3.78 9.73
C GLU A 14 20.66 4.88 10.12
N ASP A 15 20.92 6.12 9.71
CA ASP A 15 20.02 7.25 9.94
C ASP A 15 18.66 7.00 9.27
N TRP A 16 18.66 6.37 8.09
CA TRP A 16 17.42 5.97 7.41
C TRP A 16 16.65 4.86 8.13
N GLY A 17 17.34 3.84 8.63
CA GLY A 17 16.74 2.77 9.44
C GLY A 17 16.15 3.32 10.74
N ALA A 18 16.92 4.13 11.46
CA ALA A 18 16.50 4.76 12.71
C ALA A 18 15.30 5.71 12.51
N ALA A 19 15.23 6.44 11.40
CA ALA A 19 14.08 7.28 11.07
C ALA A 19 12.80 6.47 10.79
N ARG A 20 12.93 5.25 10.23
CA ARG A 20 11.77 4.36 10.00
C ARG A 20 11.28 3.71 11.28
N GLU A 21 12.19 3.33 12.17
CA GLU A 21 11.84 2.73 13.46
C GLU A 21 11.13 3.75 14.38
N ASN A 22 11.52 5.02 14.30
CA ASN A 22 10.94 6.10 15.11
C ASN A 22 9.83 6.91 14.40
N LEU A 23 9.27 6.36 13.33
CA LEU A 23 8.17 6.97 12.56
C LEU A 23 6.97 7.35 13.43
N GLU A 24 6.64 6.47 14.37
CA GLU A 24 5.47 6.61 15.24
C GLU A 24 5.56 7.85 16.13
N HIS A 25 6.79 8.24 16.51
CA HIS A 25 7.03 9.42 17.33
C HIS A 25 6.91 10.74 16.55
N ASN A 26 7.17 10.71 15.24
CA ASN A 26 7.06 11.89 14.37
C ASN A 26 5.67 12.01 13.73
N PHE A 27 4.81 11.00 13.88
CA PHE A 27 3.49 11.03 13.29
C PHE A 27 2.61 12.12 13.91
N ARG A 28 2.08 12.99 13.03
CA ARG A 28 1.19 14.10 13.42
C ARG A 28 -0.13 14.01 12.69
N TRP A 29 -1.20 14.31 13.43
CA TRP A 29 -2.55 14.40 12.89
C TRP A 29 -2.76 15.71 12.12
N THR A 30 -2.29 15.73 10.88
CA THR A 30 -2.51 16.85 9.94
C THR A 30 -3.69 16.54 9.02
N ARG A 31 -4.27 17.58 8.40
CA ARG A 31 -5.38 17.41 7.44
C ARG A 31 -5.02 16.49 6.26
N ARG A 32 -3.74 16.51 5.84
CA ARG A 32 -3.22 15.63 4.79
C ARG A 32 -3.17 14.19 5.26
N ASN A 33 -2.67 13.94 6.47
CA ASN A 33 -2.60 12.60 7.05
C ASN A 33 -4.01 12.03 7.29
N PHE A 34 -4.96 12.85 7.74
CA PHE A 34 -6.36 12.43 7.85
C PHE A 34 -6.98 12.07 6.50
N ALA A 35 -6.74 12.86 5.45
CA ALA A 35 -7.23 12.55 4.11
C ALA A 35 -6.65 11.23 3.59
N LEU A 36 -5.35 11.01 3.82
CA LEU A 36 -4.67 9.77 3.43
C LEU A 36 -5.20 8.55 4.18
N VAL A 37 -5.35 8.65 5.50
CA VAL A 37 -5.97 7.59 6.33
C VAL A 37 -7.42 7.34 5.90
N GLY A 38 -8.18 8.38 5.58
CA GLY A 38 -9.56 8.24 5.11
C GLY A 38 -9.66 7.55 3.75
N ILE A 39 -8.79 7.90 2.80
CA ILE A 39 -8.80 7.31 1.45
C ILE A 39 -8.31 5.86 1.50
N PHE A 40 -7.13 5.62 2.07
CA PHE A 40 -6.51 4.30 2.06
C PHE A 40 -7.07 3.36 3.13
N GLY A 41 -7.44 3.88 4.30
CA GLY A 41 -7.98 3.09 5.41
C GLY A 41 -9.47 2.81 5.32
N ILE A 42 -10.26 3.65 4.63
CA ILE A 42 -11.73 3.53 4.58
C ILE A 42 -12.24 3.48 3.14
N ALA A 43 -11.95 4.50 2.33
CA ALA A 43 -12.59 4.63 1.02
C ALA A 43 -12.23 3.47 0.07
N ILE A 44 -10.95 3.11 -0.05
CA ILE A 44 -10.51 1.99 -0.91
C ILE A 44 -11.13 0.66 -0.45
N PRO A 45 -11.03 0.23 0.83
CA PRO A 45 -11.66 -1.00 1.29
C PRO A 45 -13.17 -1.07 1.03
N VAL A 46 -13.88 0.03 1.27
CA VAL A 46 -15.34 0.09 1.05
C VAL A 46 -15.69 0.01 -0.43
N LEU A 47 -14.95 0.70 -1.29
CA LEU A 47 -15.17 0.66 -2.74
C LEU A 47 -14.88 -0.73 -3.31
N VAL A 48 -13.79 -1.36 -2.87
CA VAL A 48 -13.44 -2.74 -3.26
C VAL A 48 -14.53 -3.70 -2.80
N TYR A 49 -14.96 -3.61 -1.54
CA TYR A 49 -16.03 -4.46 -1.02
C TYR A 49 -17.34 -4.29 -1.80
N LYS A 50 -17.79 -3.05 -2.01
CA LYS A 50 -19.01 -2.77 -2.78
C LYS A 50 -18.91 -3.22 -4.24
N GLY A 51 -17.75 -3.06 -4.87
CA GLY A 51 -17.50 -3.51 -6.23
C GLY A 51 -17.63 -5.03 -6.35
N ILE A 52 -16.92 -5.75 -5.48
CA ILE A 52 -16.95 -7.21 -5.41
C ILE A 52 -18.36 -7.73 -5.12
N VAL A 53 -19.04 -7.18 -4.10
CA VAL A 53 -20.40 -7.63 -3.73
C VAL A 53 -21.41 -7.38 -4.86
N ARG A 54 -21.31 -6.24 -5.56
CA ARG A 54 -22.17 -5.95 -6.70
C ARG A 54 -21.90 -6.91 -7.87
N GLU A 55 -20.64 -7.27 -8.12
CA GLU A 55 -20.26 -8.26 -9.13
C GLU A 55 -20.80 -9.66 -8.77
N PHE A 56 -20.75 -10.03 -7.49
CA PHE A 56 -21.32 -11.29 -6.99
C PHE A 56 -22.85 -11.34 -7.11
N HIS A 57 -23.59 -10.29 -6.73
CA HIS A 57 -25.04 -10.28 -6.85
C HIS A 57 -25.51 -10.23 -8.32
N CYS A 58 -24.81 -9.50 -9.19
CA CYS A 58 -25.12 -9.45 -10.62
C CYS A 58 -24.84 -10.80 -11.32
N GLY A 59 -23.83 -11.55 -10.86
CA GLY A 59 -23.46 -12.85 -11.41
C GLY A 59 -24.40 -14.01 -11.04
N HIS A 60 -25.35 -13.81 -10.11
CA HIS A 60 -26.34 -14.83 -9.74
C HIS A 60 -27.46 -15.00 -10.77
N ASP A 61 -27.70 -14.00 -11.63
CA ASP A 61 -28.81 -14.04 -12.59
C ASP A 61 -28.39 -14.47 -14.01
N THR A 62 -27.09 -14.43 -14.35
CA THR A 62 -26.57 -14.96 -15.63
C THR A 62 -25.12 -15.48 -15.51
N ASP A 63 -24.96 -16.79 -15.71
CA ASP A 63 -23.72 -17.47 -16.15
C ASP A 63 -22.42 -17.19 -15.35
N TYR A 64 -22.29 -17.80 -14.17
CA TYR A 64 -21.14 -17.77 -13.25
C TYR A 64 -19.77 -18.08 -13.88
N ARG A 65 -19.75 -18.79 -15.01
CA ARG A 65 -18.52 -19.19 -15.71
C ARG A 65 -17.82 -18.00 -16.37
N LYS A 66 -18.56 -16.96 -16.76
CA LYS A 66 -17.99 -15.73 -17.34
C LYS A 66 -17.47 -14.78 -16.26
N SER A 67 -18.16 -14.68 -15.12
CA SER A 67 -17.72 -13.83 -14.01
C SER A 67 -16.45 -14.38 -13.34
N LEU A 68 -16.30 -15.70 -13.18
CA LEU A 68 -15.06 -16.29 -12.65
C LEU A 68 -13.84 -15.99 -13.53
N PHE A 69 -13.96 -16.08 -14.85
CA PHE A 69 -12.87 -15.76 -15.77
C PHE A 69 -12.53 -14.26 -15.76
N GLN A 70 -13.55 -13.39 -15.66
CA GLN A 70 -13.38 -11.94 -15.54
C GLN A 70 -12.69 -11.56 -14.22
N ILE A 71 -13.09 -12.19 -13.11
CA ILE A 71 -12.54 -11.96 -11.78
C ILE A 71 -11.10 -12.48 -11.71
N GLU A 72 -10.79 -13.65 -12.26
CA GLU A 72 -9.42 -14.19 -12.25
C GLU A 72 -8.48 -13.35 -13.14
N ALA A 73 -8.97 -12.90 -14.30
CA ALA A 73 -8.25 -11.95 -15.17
C ALA A 73 -8.06 -10.58 -14.48
N SER A 74 -9.07 -10.10 -13.75
CA SER A 74 -9.02 -8.85 -12.98
C SER A 74 -8.04 -8.96 -11.81
N LYS A 75 -8.05 -10.05 -11.04
CA LYS A 75 -7.07 -10.32 -9.96
C LYS A 75 -5.64 -10.34 -10.49
N SER A 76 -5.42 -11.01 -11.62
CA SER A 76 -4.10 -11.10 -12.27
C SER A 76 -3.60 -9.72 -12.70
N THR A 77 -4.48 -8.94 -13.33
CA THR A 77 -4.16 -7.59 -13.80
C THR A 77 -3.96 -6.62 -12.64
N PHE A 78 -4.82 -6.69 -11.61
CA PHE A 78 -4.71 -5.87 -10.41
C PHE A 78 -3.44 -6.20 -9.62
N GLN A 79 -3.08 -7.48 -9.49
CA GLN A 79 -1.81 -7.86 -8.86
C GLN A 79 -0.60 -7.38 -9.66
N VAL A 80 -0.64 -7.45 -11.00
CA VAL A 80 0.43 -6.89 -11.84
C VAL A 80 0.52 -5.37 -11.71
N VAL A 81 -0.62 -4.67 -11.65
CA VAL A 81 -0.68 -3.22 -11.45
C VAL A 81 -0.23 -2.84 -10.05
N VAL A 82 -0.70 -3.52 -9.00
CA VAL A 82 -0.28 -3.30 -7.61
C VAL A 82 1.21 -3.59 -7.45
N ASN A 83 1.71 -4.70 -7.98
CA ASN A 83 3.12 -5.03 -7.90
C ASN A 83 3.98 -4.05 -8.68
N LYS A 84 3.56 -3.57 -9.86
CA LYS A 84 4.28 -2.52 -10.60
C LYS A 84 4.19 -1.15 -9.95
N PHE A 85 3.04 -0.81 -9.40
CA PHE A 85 2.78 0.47 -8.74
C PHE A 85 3.56 0.56 -7.43
N PHE A 86 3.59 -0.52 -6.65
CA PHE A 86 4.47 -0.62 -5.51
C PHE A 86 5.92 -0.65 -5.99
N SER A 87 6.35 -1.51 -6.93
CA SER A 87 7.76 -1.62 -7.36
C SER A 87 8.37 -0.39 -8.07
N TRP A 88 7.63 0.70 -8.29
CA TRP A 88 8.12 1.86 -9.03
C TRP A 88 8.93 2.82 -8.12
N PRO A 89 10.21 3.11 -8.44
CA PRO A 89 11.08 3.96 -7.61
C PRO A 89 10.51 5.33 -7.22
N PRO A 90 9.77 6.07 -8.09
CA PRO A 90 9.23 7.37 -7.72
C PRO A 90 8.00 7.31 -6.81
N ILE A 91 7.23 6.21 -6.80
CA ILE A 91 6.04 6.08 -5.93
C ILE A 91 6.47 5.82 -4.49
N TYR A 92 7.50 4.98 -4.29
CA TYR A 92 8.15 4.84 -2.98
C TYR A 92 8.68 6.17 -2.47
N ALA A 93 9.24 7.01 -3.35
CA ALA A 93 9.75 8.34 -3.02
C ALA A 93 8.63 9.36 -2.74
N LEU A 94 7.52 9.31 -3.47
CA LEU A 94 6.37 10.20 -3.29
C LEU A 94 5.57 9.90 -2.01
N LEU A 95 5.34 8.62 -1.70
CA LEU A 95 4.81 8.21 -0.40
C LEU A 95 5.81 8.51 0.74
N ARG A 96 7.13 8.49 0.46
CA ARG A 96 8.20 8.97 1.37
C ARG A 96 8.16 10.48 1.63
N VAL A 97 7.67 11.29 0.70
CA VAL A 97 7.65 12.77 0.87
C VAL A 97 6.32 13.21 1.50
N GLN A 98 5.21 12.53 1.22
CA GLN A 98 3.91 12.93 1.79
C GLN A 98 3.60 12.38 3.18
N PHE A 99 4.10 11.20 3.57
CA PHE A 99 3.85 10.64 4.89
C PHE A 99 4.97 10.88 5.92
N PHE A 100 6.14 11.34 5.48
CA PHE A 100 7.38 11.29 6.27
C PHE A 100 8.07 12.66 6.46
N ASP A 101 7.49 13.74 5.91
CA ASP A 101 8.03 15.11 5.98
C ASP A 101 7.10 16.06 6.78
N SER A 102 6.46 15.58 7.86
CA SER A 102 5.59 16.39 8.74
C SER A 102 5.89 16.22 10.21
#